data_AF-A0A496X4F8-F1
#
_entry.id   AF-A0A496X4F8-F1
#
_cell.length_a   1.000
_cell.length_b   1.000
_cell.length_c   1.000
_cell.angle_alpha   90.00
_cell.angle_beta   90.00
_cell.angle_gamma   90.00
#
_symmetry.space_group_name_H-M   'P 1'
#
loop_
_entity.id
_entity.type
_entity.pdbx_description
1 polymer ?
#
loop_
_entity_poly.entity_id
_entity_poly.type
_entity_poly.pdbx_seq_one_letter_code
_entity_poly.pdbx_strand_id
1 'polypeptide(L)'
;MMKDVDKRFALVAENGHRLYPYKKSQKSTNRYGFALTAPGEQDRHGGGTYTDDIRQVVKRLVFDGWSARVTTVDLQGRQRDGTLGIGKKSIKSYEIAEELEIFISGADVQPSRVIAQKSTAESQDGERGDQTGEADALEFEATGNVDEIVIRAIRSRRGQPEFRAALMMAYGGKCCISGCDVSSVLEAAHIVPHASGGTYEISNGLLLRADLHTLYDLGLIGVDESGQVQINSTLGQSDYRAFDGVTITDTLPPKMKENLKSRFTDFQLIREMD
;
A
#
# COMPACT_ATOMS: atom_id res chain seq x y z
N MET A 1 6.82 25.25 24.01
CA MET A 1 6.03 25.22 22.77
C MET A 1 5.72 23.76 22.47
N MET A 2 4.46 23.39 22.35
CA MET A 2 4.08 22.01 22.02
C MET A 2 4.56 21.70 20.61
N LYS A 3 5.22 20.57 20.42
CA LYS A 3 5.73 20.18 19.11
C LYS A 3 4.56 19.76 18.22
N ASP A 4 4.64 20.13 16.95
CA ASP A 4 3.71 19.66 15.93
C ASP A 4 4.08 18.20 15.60
N VAL A 5 3.43 17.29 16.31
CA VAL A 5 3.66 15.85 16.24
C VAL A 5 2.62 15.20 15.35
N ASP A 6 3.04 14.35 14.43
CA ASP A 6 2.11 13.56 13.61
C ASP A 6 1.96 12.15 14.19
N LYS A 7 0.76 11.88 14.74
CA LYS A 7 0.45 10.59 15.39
C LYS A 7 0.07 9.48 14.42
N ARG A 8 -0.02 9.77 13.11
CA ARG A 8 -0.33 8.77 12.08
C ARG A 8 0.83 7.82 11.80
N PHE A 9 2.01 8.08 12.35
CA PHE A 9 3.16 7.18 12.29
C PHE A 9 3.93 7.23 13.60
N ALA A 10 4.25 6.07 14.16
CA ALA A 10 5.02 5.96 15.40
C ALA A 10 6.07 4.86 15.28
N LEU A 11 7.31 5.18 15.66
CA LEU A 11 8.31 4.15 15.96
C LEU A 11 8.07 3.62 17.37
N VAL A 12 8.13 2.31 17.55
CA VAL A 12 7.98 1.65 18.85
C VAL A 12 9.35 1.20 19.31
N ALA A 13 9.81 1.76 20.42
CA ALA A 13 11.08 1.39 21.04
C ALA A 13 10.99 0.03 21.75
N GLU A 14 12.14 -0.59 22.02
CA GLU A 14 12.24 -1.87 22.77
C GLU A 14 11.56 -1.82 24.14
N ASN A 15 11.54 -0.65 24.79
CA ASN A 15 10.86 -0.43 26.06
C ASN A 15 9.35 -0.12 25.93
N GLY A 16 8.79 -0.25 24.73
CA GLY A 16 7.37 -0.02 24.43
C GLY A 16 6.98 1.46 24.25
N HIS A 17 7.91 2.40 24.36
CA HIS A 17 7.60 3.82 24.17
C HIS A 17 7.35 4.14 22.69
N ARG A 18 6.32 4.94 22.42
CA ARG A 18 6.03 5.49 21.08
C ARG A 18 6.80 6.78 20.85
N LEU A 19 7.49 6.82 19.72
CA LEU A 19 8.30 7.93 19.23
C LEU A 19 7.70 8.43 17.93
N TYR A 20 7.28 9.69 17.91
CA TYR A 20 6.53 10.26 16.79
C TYR A 20 7.39 11.29 16.06
N PRO A 21 7.38 11.29 14.71
CA PRO A 21 7.94 12.37 13.93
C PRO A 21 7.29 13.71 14.31
N TYR A 22 8.09 14.78 14.33
CA TYR A 22 7.58 16.13 14.57
C TYR A 22 8.20 17.16 13.63
N LYS A 23 7.45 18.22 13.33
CA LYS A 23 7.91 19.33 12.51
C LYS A 23 8.71 20.34 13.34
N LYS A 24 9.76 20.90 12.74
CA LYS A 24 10.59 21.94 13.36
C LYS A 24 11.13 22.92 12.32
N SER A 25 11.52 24.10 12.80
CA SER A 25 12.18 25.11 11.96
C SER A 25 13.67 24.81 11.76
N GLN A 26 14.13 24.94 10.52
CA GLN A 26 15.54 24.94 10.14
C GLN A 26 16.13 26.34 10.35
N LYS A 27 17.10 26.48 11.26
CA LYS A 27 17.62 27.80 11.67
C LYS A 27 18.26 28.61 10.55
N SER A 28 18.85 27.97 9.54
CA SER A 28 19.57 28.62 8.45
C SER A 28 18.68 29.11 7.30
N THR A 29 17.54 28.46 7.07
CA THR A 29 16.66 28.71 5.91
C THR A 29 15.24 29.11 6.30
N ASN A 30 14.92 29.04 7.59
CA ASN A 30 13.58 29.21 8.16
C ASN A 30 12.52 28.23 7.62
N ARG A 31 12.91 27.13 6.97
CA ARG A 31 11.98 26.08 6.52
C ARG A 31 11.37 25.35 7.71
N TYR A 32 10.08 25.03 7.65
CA TYR A 32 9.35 24.28 8.67
C TYR A 32 8.93 22.91 8.14
N GLY A 33 9.34 21.83 8.82
CA GLY A 33 8.98 20.48 8.40
C GLY A 33 9.64 19.38 9.22
N PHE A 34 9.37 18.14 8.86
CA PHE A 34 10.05 16.95 9.38
C PHE A 34 11.49 16.93 8.89
N ALA A 35 12.42 16.92 9.84
CA ALA A 35 13.84 16.80 9.54
C ALA A 35 14.23 15.34 9.33
N LEU A 36 14.75 15.02 8.15
CA LEU A 36 15.16 13.68 7.73
C LEU A 36 16.67 13.60 7.50
N THR A 37 17.25 12.45 7.81
CA THR A 37 18.68 12.15 7.70
C THR A 37 18.86 10.86 6.90
N ALA A 38 19.66 10.91 5.84
CA ALA A 38 19.95 9.76 5.00
C ALA A 38 20.82 8.71 5.74
N PRO A 39 20.81 7.44 5.32
CA PRO A 39 21.69 6.41 5.88
C PRO A 39 23.16 6.83 5.82
N GLY A 40 23.90 6.62 6.91
CA GLY A 40 25.32 6.97 7.00
C GLY A 40 25.62 8.45 7.27
N GLU A 41 24.63 9.33 7.18
CA GLU A 41 24.80 10.74 7.49
C GLU A 41 24.55 11.04 8.98
N GLN A 42 25.27 12.03 9.51
CA GLN A 42 24.95 12.64 10.80
C GLN A 42 24.55 14.09 10.56
N ASP A 43 23.32 14.45 10.92
CA ASP A 43 22.84 15.83 10.86
C ASP A 43 23.53 16.67 11.96
N ARG A 44 24.77 17.10 11.67
CA ARG A 44 25.59 17.86 12.63
C ARG A 44 25.23 19.35 12.67
N HIS A 45 24.53 19.88 11.66
CA HIS A 45 24.28 21.34 11.54
C HIS A 45 22.89 21.73 11.00
N GLY A 46 21.91 20.82 11.06
CA GLY A 46 20.56 21.09 10.59
C GLY A 46 20.46 21.25 9.07
N GLY A 47 21.42 20.70 8.32
CA GLY A 47 21.49 20.74 6.85
C GLY A 47 20.74 19.59 6.17
N GLY A 48 20.09 18.72 6.94
CA GLY A 48 19.33 17.58 6.41
C GLY A 48 18.13 17.97 5.54
N THR A 49 17.50 16.96 4.94
CA THR A 49 16.31 17.16 4.11
C THR A 49 15.09 17.48 4.97
N TYR A 50 14.28 18.46 4.59
CA TYR A 50 13.02 18.79 5.24
C TYR A 50 11.85 18.53 4.31
N THR A 51 10.77 17.96 4.85
CA THR A 51 9.49 17.77 4.16
C THR A 51 8.35 18.13 5.11
N ASP A 52 7.26 18.68 4.61
CA ASP A 52 6.02 18.89 5.37
C ASP A 52 5.00 17.74 5.20
N ASP A 53 5.23 16.87 4.21
CA ASP A 53 4.42 15.69 3.91
C ASP A 53 4.88 14.46 4.70
N ILE A 54 4.01 13.95 5.57
CA ILE A 54 4.23 12.73 6.36
C ILE A 54 4.42 11.49 5.48
N ARG A 55 3.84 11.45 4.27
CA ARG A 55 3.96 10.30 3.36
C ARG A 55 5.41 10.11 2.91
N GLN A 56 6.10 11.22 2.64
CA GLN A 56 7.52 11.21 2.30
C GLN A 56 8.40 10.77 3.48
N VAL A 57 8.02 11.15 4.71
CA VAL A 57 8.69 10.67 5.92
C VAL A 57 8.57 9.15 6.01
N VAL A 58 7.34 8.63 5.92
CA VAL A 58 7.07 7.20 6.00
C VAL A 58 7.84 6.42 4.93
N LYS A 59 7.74 6.83 3.65
CA LYS A 59 8.45 6.14 2.56
C LYS A 59 9.96 6.09 2.79
N ARG A 60 10.57 7.22 3.15
CA ARG A 60 12.03 7.28 3.37
C ARG A 60 12.48 6.47 4.58
N LEU A 61 11.70 6.45 5.66
CA LEU A 61 12.03 5.67 6.85
C LEU A 61 11.88 4.17 6.61
N VAL A 62 10.88 3.78 5.81
CA VAL A 62 10.50 2.39 5.60
C VAL A 62 11.29 1.73 4.47
N PHE A 63 11.45 2.40 3.32
CA PHE A 63 12.14 1.84 2.15
C PHE A 63 13.62 2.21 2.11
N ASP A 64 13.94 3.47 2.41
CA ASP A 64 15.27 4.01 2.12
C ASP A 64 16.21 3.94 3.33
N GLY A 65 15.73 3.45 4.49
CA GLY A 65 16.52 3.35 5.73
C GLY A 65 16.85 4.70 6.38
N TRP A 66 16.12 5.77 6.03
CA TRP A 66 16.35 7.10 6.58
C TRP A 66 15.95 7.15 8.05
N SER A 67 16.41 8.19 8.74
CA SER A 67 15.99 8.53 10.09
C SER A 67 15.29 9.88 10.14
N ALA A 68 14.32 10.04 11.02
CA ALA A 68 13.61 11.29 11.25
C ALA A 68 13.88 11.82 12.66
N ARG A 69 13.70 13.14 12.83
CA ARG A 69 13.54 13.71 14.18
C ARG A 69 12.22 13.24 14.79
N VAL A 70 12.35 12.57 15.93
CA VAL A 70 11.22 12.01 16.68
C VAL A 70 11.23 12.47 18.14
N THR A 71 10.06 12.45 18.77
CA THR A 71 9.88 12.78 20.18
C THR A 71 8.95 11.77 20.86
N THR A 72 9.08 11.60 22.17
CA THR A 72 8.19 10.72 22.96
C THR A 72 6.89 11.41 23.35
N VAL A 73 5.81 10.64 23.41
CA VAL A 73 4.58 11.02 24.14
C VAL A 73 4.45 10.04 25.29
N ASP A 74 5.06 10.34 26.43
CA ASP A 74 4.92 9.51 27.63
C ASP A 74 3.78 10.02 28.52
N LEU A 75 3.18 9.11 29.29
CA LEU A 75 2.10 9.42 30.24
C LEU A 75 2.61 10.22 31.46
N GLN A 76 3.93 10.33 31.63
CA GLN A 76 4.60 11.01 32.75
C GLN A 76 5.22 12.36 32.35
N GLY A 77 5.03 12.83 31.10
CA GLY A 77 5.47 14.16 30.64
C GLY A 77 6.96 14.34 30.35
N ARG A 78 7.79 13.28 30.36
CA ARG A 78 9.20 13.31 29.95
C ARG A 78 9.31 13.23 28.43
N GLN A 79 9.64 14.37 27.83
CA GLN A 79 9.96 14.46 26.41
C GLN A 79 11.44 14.12 26.17
N ARG A 80 11.70 13.14 25.30
CA ARG A 80 13.03 12.84 24.79
C ARG A 80 13.04 12.93 23.27
N ASP A 81 13.98 13.72 22.78
CA ASP A 81 14.18 13.92 21.35
C ASP A 81 15.30 13.03 20.82
N GLY A 82 15.10 12.51 19.62
CA GLY A 82 16.11 11.70 18.94
C GLY A 82 16.05 11.88 17.44
N THR A 83 17.05 11.34 16.77
CA THR A 83 17.01 11.04 15.33
C THR A 83 17.00 9.53 15.21
N LEU A 84 15.88 8.95 14.79
CA LEU A 84 15.68 7.51 14.77
C LEU A 84 15.02 7.09 13.45
N GLY A 85 15.30 5.86 13.05
CA GLY A 85 14.75 5.22 11.86
C GLY A 85 14.51 3.75 12.13
N ILE A 86 13.85 3.08 11.19
CA ILE A 86 13.56 1.65 11.27
C ILE A 86 14.88 0.87 11.19
N GLY A 87 14.97 -0.25 11.93
CA GLY A 87 16.18 -1.09 11.98
C GLY A 87 17.32 -0.55 12.88
N LYS A 88 17.13 0.57 13.58
CA LYS A 88 18.06 0.99 14.66
C LYS A 88 17.86 0.09 15.87
N LYS A 89 18.95 -0.29 16.55
CA LYS A 89 18.96 -1.22 17.72
C LYS A 89 17.94 -0.89 18.83
N SER A 90 17.53 0.37 18.96
CA SER A 90 16.58 0.82 19.98
C SER A 90 15.11 0.78 19.53
N ILE A 91 14.84 0.45 18.26
CA ILE A 91 13.51 0.43 17.64
C ILE A 91 13.15 -1.02 17.33
N LYS A 92 12.04 -1.47 17.92
CA LYS A 92 11.53 -2.83 17.79
C LYS A 92 10.60 -2.97 16.58
N SER A 93 9.71 -1.99 16.39
CA SER A 93 8.70 -2.00 15.34
C SER A 93 8.19 -0.59 15.05
N TYR A 94 7.16 -0.47 14.22
CA TYR A 94 6.45 0.78 14.01
C TYR A 94 4.94 0.55 13.88
N GLU A 95 4.16 1.60 14.09
CA GLU A 95 2.72 1.65 13.92
C GLU A 95 2.38 2.74 12.90
N ILE A 96 1.33 2.52 12.11
CA ILE A 96 0.94 3.41 11.03
C ILE A 96 -0.58 3.55 10.96
N ALA A 97 -1.08 4.72 10.58
CA ALA A 97 -2.49 4.91 10.28
C ALA A 97 -2.86 4.21 8.96
N GLU A 98 -4.10 3.70 8.91
CA GLU A 98 -4.63 2.94 7.77
C GLU A 98 -4.46 3.69 6.43
N GLU A 99 -4.69 5.01 6.41
CA GLU A 99 -4.57 5.81 5.18
C GLU A 99 -3.13 5.93 4.65
N LEU A 100 -2.14 5.60 5.48
CA LEU A 100 -0.72 5.64 5.14
C LEU A 100 -0.14 4.26 4.80
N GLU A 101 -0.80 3.18 5.22
CA GLU A 101 -0.36 1.79 4.99
C GLU A 101 -0.19 1.50 3.49
N ILE A 102 -1.10 1.99 2.65
CA ILE A 102 -1.02 1.80 1.20
C ILE A 102 0.28 2.33 0.58
N PHE A 103 0.94 3.31 1.20
CA PHE A 103 2.20 3.87 0.68
C PHE A 103 3.43 3.03 0.97
N ILE A 104 3.30 2.05 1.87
CA ILE A 104 4.35 1.12 2.26
C ILE A 104 4.01 -0.33 1.90
N SER A 105 2.95 -0.52 1.11
CA SER A 105 2.62 -1.79 0.50
C SER A 105 3.82 -2.24 -0.35
N GLY A 106 4.53 -3.28 0.12
CA GLY A 106 5.76 -3.77 -0.50
C GLY A 106 7.05 -3.51 0.27
N ALA A 107 7.01 -2.92 1.46
CA ALA A 107 8.18 -2.75 2.31
C ALA A 107 8.66 -4.07 2.95
N ASP A 108 9.98 -4.23 3.12
CA ASP A 108 10.55 -5.40 3.80
C ASP A 108 10.15 -5.46 5.29
N VAL A 109 10.02 -4.30 5.92
CA VAL A 109 9.61 -4.18 7.33
C VAL A 109 8.18 -3.69 7.37
N GLN A 110 7.26 -4.54 7.83
CA GLN A 110 5.82 -4.25 7.92
C GLN A 110 5.44 -3.63 9.29
N PRO A 111 4.34 -2.85 9.35
CA PRO A 111 3.90 -2.26 10.61
C PRO A 111 3.46 -3.35 11.59
N SER A 112 3.78 -3.18 12.87
CA SER A 112 3.26 -4.06 13.93
C SER A 112 1.79 -3.82 14.26
N ARG A 113 1.26 -2.66 13.85
CA ARG A 113 -0.13 -2.28 14.07
C ARG A 113 -0.56 -1.22 13.06
N VAL A 114 -1.71 -1.46 12.44
CA VAL A 114 -2.46 -0.48 11.68
C VAL A 114 -3.47 0.19 12.62
N ILE A 115 -3.44 1.51 12.68
CA ILE A 115 -4.28 2.31 13.57
C ILE A 115 -5.48 2.79 12.76
N ALA A 116 -6.65 2.22 13.05
CA ALA A 116 -7.93 2.78 12.60
C ALA A 116 -8.12 4.15 13.27
N GLN A 117 -8.55 5.16 12.51
CA GLN A 117 -8.72 6.50 13.04
C GLN A 117 -9.70 6.49 14.22
N LYS A 118 -9.24 6.89 15.42
CA LYS A 118 -10.15 7.51 16.39
C LYS A 118 -10.35 8.93 15.92
N SER A 119 -11.54 9.26 15.44
CA SER A 119 -11.96 10.64 15.27
C SER A 119 -11.75 11.37 16.59
N THR A 120 -10.70 12.18 16.69
CA THR A 120 -10.61 13.21 17.71
C THR A 120 -11.56 14.33 17.29
N ALA A 121 -12.85 14.08 17.48
CA ALA A 121 -13.83 15.13 17.62
C ALA A 121 -13.73 15.58 19.08
N GLU A 122 -13.15 16.74 19.30
CA GLU A 122 -13.28 17.46 20.55
C GLU A 122 -14.78 17.69 20.80
N SER A 123 -15.22 17.27 21.98
CA SER A 123 -16.59 17.40 22.46
C SER A 123 -16.98 18.87 22.61
N GLN A 124 -18.07 19.26 21.96
CA GLN A 124 -18.96 20.30 22.46
C GLN A 124 -20.39 19.77 22.43
N ASP A 125 -21.00 19.80 23.61
CA ASP A 125 -22.34 19.34 23.97
C ASP A 125 -23.46 20.06 23.18
N GLY A 126 -24.61 19.38 23.01
CA GLY A 126 -25.87 20.05 22.67
C GLY A 126 -26.99 19.20 22.04
N GLU A 127 -27.65 18.37 22.85
CA GLU A 127 -29.08 17.96 22.84
C GLU A 127 -29.93 17.81 21.54
N ARG A 128 -30.41 16.56 21.36
CA ARG A 128 -31.83 16.09 21.31
C ARG A 128 -32.72 16.24 20.05
N GLY A 129 -33.29 15.10 19.62
CA GLY A 129 -34.57 14.94 18.86
C GLY A 129 -34.45 13.95 17.70
N ASP A 130 -34.71 12.65 17.89
CA ASP A 130 -35.98 11.90 17.71
C ASP A 130 -36.38 11.54 16.25
N GLN A 131 -36.32 10.23 15.97
CA GLN A 131 -37.06 9.35 15.03
C GLN A 131 -37.41 9.80 13.58
N THR A 132 -37.01 9.00 12.56
CA THR A 132 -37.84 7.99 11.84
C THR A 132 -37.22 7.56 10.49
N GLY A 133 -37.22 6.25 10.18
CA GLY A 133 -37.59 5.68 8.86
C GLY A 133 -36.56 5.55 7.71
N GLU A 134 -36.17 4.30 7.44
CA GLU A 134 -35.81 3.64 6.15
C GLU A 134 -35.30 4.46 4.94
N ALA A 135 -34.02 4.27 4.59
CA ALA A 135 -33.55 3.67 3.33
C ALA A 135 -32.02 3.52 3.39
N ASP A 136 -31.52 2.31 3.13
CA ASP A 136 -30.10 1.95 3.11
C ASP A 136 -29.42 2.57 1.89
N ALA A 137 -29.00 3.83 2.02
CA ALA A 137 -28.07 4.48 1.13
C ALA A 137 -26.80 4.75 1.94
N LEU A 138 -25.75 3.99 1.65
CA LEU A 138 -24.39 4.26 2.14
C LEU A 138 -23.94 5.61 1.58
N GLU A 139 -24.26 6.69 2.30
CA GLU A 139 -23.70 8.02 2.07
C GLU A 139 -22.24 8.01 2.50
N PHE A 140 -21.37 7.71 1.53
CA PHE A 140 -19.95 7.91 1.66
C PHE A 140 -19.67 9.42 1.58
N GLU A 141 -19.58 10.10 2.73
CA GLU A 141 -19.12 11.49 2.76
C GLU A 141 -17.62 11.54 2.42
N ALA A 142 -17.32 11.60 1.13
CA ALA A 142 -15.99 11.81 0.58
C ALA A 142 -15.50 13.22 0.95
N THR A 143 -14.78 13.33 2.06
CA THR A 143 -14.14 14.59 2.51
C THR A 143 -12.81 14.89 1.79
N GLY A 144 -12.55 14.23 0.66
CA GLY A 144 -11.48 14.57 -0.27
C GLY A 144 -12.05 14.75 -1.67
N ASN A 145 -11.43 15.58 -2.50
CA ASN A 145 -11.81 15.76 -3.90
C ASN A 145 -11.97 14.36 -4.54
N VAL A 146 -13.21 13.98 -4.86
CA VAL A 146 -13.58 12.60 -5.27
C VAL A 146 -12.70 12.15 -6.44
N ASP A 147 -12.37 13.08 -7.33
CA ASP A 147 -11.48 12.86 -8.47
C ASP A 147 -10.06 12.46 -8.05
N GLU A 148 -9.49 13.06 -7.00
CA GLU A 148 -8.14 12.71 -6.52
C GLU A 148 -8.11 11.32 -5.87
N ILE A 149 -9.17 10.95 -5.13
CA ILE A 149 -9.30 9.63 -4.51
C ILE A 149 -9.42 8.57 -5.61
N VAL A 150 -10.28 8.81 -6.61
CA VAL A 150 -10.49 7.89 -7.74
C VAL A 150 -9.22 7.78 -8.59
N ILE A 151 -8.58 8.89 -8.96
CA ILE A 151 -7.32 8.89 -9.72
C ILE A 151 -6.21 8.17 -8.95
N ARG A 152 -6.16 8.33 -7.62
CA ARG A 152 -5.17 7.65 -6.78
C ARG A 152 -5.43 6.14 -6.68
N ALA A 153 -6.69 5.72 -6.56
CA ALA A 153 -7.06 4.31 -6.60
C ALA A 153 -6.69 3.68 -7.95
N ILE A 154 -6.96 4.37 -9.07
CA ILE A 154 -6.55 3.95 -10.41
C ILE A 154 -5.02 3.83 -10.52
N ARG A 155 -4.28 4.83 -10.04
CA ARG A 155 -2.80 4.79 -10.04
C ARG A 155 -2.25 3.66 -9.18
N SER A 156 -2.90 3.34 -8.07
CA SER A 156 -2.51 2.23 -7.20
C SER A 156 -2.72 0.88 -7.87
N ARG A 157 -3.88 0.66 -8.49
CA ARG A 157 -4.20 -0.60 -9.19
C ARG A 157 -3.34 -0.83 -10.42
N ARG A 158 -2.88 0.23 -11.09
CA ARG A 158 -1.93 0.14 -12.20
C ARG A 158 -0.58 -0.51 -11.83
N GLY A 159 -0.29 -0.64 -10.55
CA GLY A 159 0.95 -1.20 -9.99
C GLY A 159 2.09 -0.17 -9.92
N GLN A 160 3.23 -0.61 -9.38
CA GLN A 160 4.41 0.25 -9.25
C GLN A 160 4.93 0.67 -10.65
N PRO A 161 5.33 1.94 -10.86
CA PRO A 161 5.67 2.46 -12.20
C PRO A 161 6.73 1.64 -12.94
N GLU A 162 7.77 1.21 -12.24
CA GLU A 162 8.89 0.45 -12.80
C GLU A 162 8.49 -0.99 -13.15
N PHE A 163 7.79 -1.66 -12.23
CA PHE A 163 7.25 -3.00 -12.45
C PHE A 163 6.25 -3.03 -13.61
N ARG A 164 5.36 -2.04 -13.65
CA ARG A 164 4.44 -1.82 -14.76
C ARG A 164 5.19 -1.61 -16.06
N ALA A 165 6.20 -0.75 -16.11
CA ALA A 165 6.97 -0.52 -17.32
C ALA A 165 7.65 -1.82 -17.82
N ALA A 166 8.19 -2.62 -16.91
CA ALA A 166 8.77 -3.92 -17.23
C ALA A 166 7.75 -4.89 -17.83
N LEU A 167 6.55 -4.99 -17.25
CA LEU A 167 5.47 -5.85 -17.78
C LEU A 167 4.91 -5.31 -19.10
N MET A 168 4.77 -3.99 -19.25
CA MET A 168 4.39 -3.38 -20.53
C MET A 168 5.35 -3.77 -21.65
N MET A 169 6.65 -3.83 -21.39
CA MET A 169 7.64 -4.31 -22.37
C MET A 169 7.52 -5.82 -22.59
N ALA A 170 7.43 -6.61 -21.52
CA ALA A 170 7.40 -8.08 -21.60
C ALA A 170 6.17 -8.61 -22.35
N TYR A 171 5.01 -7.95 -22.19
CA TYR A 171 3.75 -8.35 -22.80
C TYR A 171 3.42 -7.55 -24.08
N GLY A 172 4.37 -6.78 -24.63
CA GLY A 172 4.14 -6.00 -25.85
C GLY A 172 3.03 -4.95 -25.72
N GLY A 173 2.78 -4.46 -24.50
CA GLY A 173 1.73 -3.50 -24.19
C GLY A 173 0.32 -4.07 -24.32
N LYS A 174 0.13 -5.39 -24.21
CA LYS A 174 -1.17 -6.05 -24.34
C LYS A 174 -1.54 -6.82 -23.07
N CYS A 175 -2.82 -6.80 -22.73
CA CYS A 175 -3.35 -7.70 -21.71
C CYS A 175 -3.10 -9.16 -22.12
N CYS A 176 -2.50 -9.96 -21.25
CA CYS A 176 -2.15 -11.35 -21.57
C CYS A 176 -3.36 -12.29 -21.71
N ILE A 177 -4.55 -11.89 -21.24
CA ILE A 177 -5.80 -12.66 -21.37
C ILE A 177 -6.66 -12.14 -22.51
N SER A 178 -6.98 -10.83 -22.52
CA SER A 178 -7.90 -10.25 -23.50
C SER A 178 -7.26 -9.74 -24.79
N GLY A 179 -5.92 -9.62 -24.83
CA GLY A 179 -5.21 -8.98 -25.94
C GLY A 179 -5.40 -7.46 -26.06
N CYS A 180 -6.16 -6.83 -25.14
CA CYS A 180 -6.42 -5.40 -25.12
C CYS A 180 -5.10 -4.60 -25.06
N ASP A 181 -4.92 -3.61 -25.92
CA ASP A 181 -3.71 -2.77 -26.03
C ASP A 181 -3.93 -1.31 -25.57
N VAL A 182 -5.09 -1.03 -24.96
CA VAL A 182 -5.40 0.29 -24.41
C VAL A 182 -4.62 0.48 -23.11
N SER A 183 -3.45 1.10 -23.22
CA SER A 183 -2.50 1.26 -22.10
C SER A 183 -3.10 1.86 -20.82
N SER A 184 -4.14 2.70 -20.92
CA SER A 184 -4.79 3.33 -19.78
C SER A 184 -5.63 2.37 -18.93
N VAL A 185 -6.08 1.25 -19.49
CA VAL A 185 -6.87 0.23 -18.76
C VAL A 185 -6.04 -0.99 -18.36
N LEU A 186 -4.77 -1.04 -18.77
CA LEU A 186 -3.85 -2.11 -18.36
C LEU A 186 -3.34 -1.86 -16.95
N GLU A 187 -3.06 -2.92 -16.22
CA GLU A 187 -2.63 -2.94 -14.82
C GLU A 187 -1.59 -4.05 -14.61
N ALA A 188 -0.62 -3.79 -13.75
CA ALA A 188 0.40 -4.76 -13.37
C ALA A 188 -0.08 -5.56 -12.16
N ALA A 189 -0.53 -6.79 -12.41
CA ALA A 189 -1.01 -7.72 -11.40
C ALA A 189 0.13 -8.61 -10.91
N HIS A 190 0.18 -8.92 -9.63
CA HIS A 190 1.11 -9.92 -9.09
C HIS A 190 0.47 -11.31 -9.12
N ILE A 191 1.25 -12.34 -9.48
CA ILE A 191 0.78 -13.72 -9.44
C ILE A 191 0.73 -14.19 -7.98
N VAL A 192 1.87 -14.20 -7.31
CA VAL A 192 1.94 -14.41 -5.86
C VAL A 192 1.85 -13.04 -5.20
N PRO A 193 0.83 -12.78 -4.37
CA PRO A 193 0.74 -11.54 -3.61
C PRO A 193 2.03 -11.33 -2.83
N HIS A 194 2.56 -10.10 -2.82
CA HIS A 194 3.80 -9.79 -2.10
C HIS A 194 3.71 -10.15 -0.59
N ALA A 195 2.51 -10.12 -0.01
CA ALA A 195 2.25 -10.57 1.37
C ALA A 195 2.64 -12.03 1.64
N SER A 196 2.74 -12.84 0.59
CA SER A 196 3.15 -14.25 0.62
C SER A 196 4.59 -14.48 0.13
N GLY A 197 5.39 -13.41 -0.04
CA GLY A 197 6.81 -13.50 -0.45
C GLY A 197 7.08 -13.39 -1.95
N GLY A 198 6.13 -12.86 -2.74
CA GLY A 198 6.32 -12.62 -4.18
C GLY A 198 7.38 -11.56 -4.48
N THR A 199 8.23 -11.79 -5.49
CA THR A 199 9.27 -10.85 -5.94
C THR A 199 8.72 -9.90 -7.03
N TYR A 200 9.40 -8.77 -7.27
CA TYR A 200 9.09 -7.83 -8.37
C TYR A 200 9.66 -8.26 -9.72
N GLU A 201 9.91 -9.56 -9.88
CA GLU A 201 10.37 -10.11 -11.14
C GLU A 201 9.23 -10.18 -12.14
N ILE A 202 9.55 -10.06 -13.44
CA ILE A 202 8.59 -10.30 -14.53
C ILE A 202 7.94 -11.69 -14.40
N SER A 203 8.68 -12.67 -13.84
CA SER A 203 8.20 -14.02 -13.53
C SER A 203 7.05 -14.07 -12.51
N ASN A 204 6.79 -13.00 -11.78
CA ASN A 204 5.71 -12.89 -10.80
C ASN A 204 4.65 -11.85 -11.20
N GLY A 205 4.65 -11.39 -12.44
CA GLY A 205 3.72 -10.37 -12.92
C GLY A 205 2.89 -10.81 -14.11
N LEU A 206 1.63 -10.37 -14.14
CA LEU A 206 0.74 -10.44 -15.30
C LEU A 206 0.34 -9.02 -15.70
N LEU A 207 0.31 -8.73 -17.00
CA LEU A 207 -0.27 -7.49 -17.51
C LEU A 207 -1.74 -7.74 -17.84
N LEU A 208 -2.65 -7.16 -17.06
CA LEU A 208 -4.09 -7.44 -17.14
C LEU A 208 -4.89 -6.18 -17.45
N ARG A 209 -6.05 -6.35 -18.08
CA ARG A 209 -7.08 -5.30 -18.15
C ARG A 209 -7.70 -5.15 -16.75
N ALA A 210 -8.05 -3.94 -16.33
CA ALA A 210 -8.44 -3.64 -14.95
C ALA A 210 -9.60 -4.50 -14.40
N ASP A 211 -10.57 -4.85 -15.24
CA ASP A 211 -11.67 -5.77 -14.90
C ASP A 211 -11.16 -7.19 -14.65
N LEU A 212 -10.31 -7.72 -15.53
CA LEU A 212 -9.70 -9.04 -15.41
C LEU A 212 -8.74 -9.13 -14.21
N HIS A 213 -8.02 -8.05 -13.91
CA HIS A 213 -7.21 -7.95 -12.69
C HIS A 213 -8.09 -8.06 -11.44
N THR A 214 -9.19 -7.31 -11.41
CA THR A 214 -10.15 -7.38 -10.28
C THR A 214 -10.69 -8.81 -10.12
N LEU A 215 -11.09 -9.47 -11.21
CA LEU A 215 -11.58 -10.85 -11.17
C LEU A 215 -10.50 -11.86 -10.73
N TYR A 216 -9.25 -11.64 -11.12
CA TYR A 216 -8.11 -12.45 -10.70
C TYR A 216 -7.81 -12.32 -9.20
N ASP A 217 -7.87 -11.09 -8.67
CA ASP A 217 -7.65 -10.83 -7.24
C ASP A 217 -8.76 -11.45 -6.38
N LEU A 218 -10.00 -11.39 -6.86
CA LEU A 218 -11.18 -11.98 -6.21
C LEU A 218 -11.26 -13.52 -6.33
N GLY A 219 -10.35 -14.16 -7.07
CA GLY A 219 -10.39 -15.61 -7.29
C GLY A 219 -11.54 -16.07 -8.19
N LEU A 220 -12.10 -15.18 -9.02
CA LEU A 220 -13.11 -15.52 -10.02
C LEU A 220 -12.49 -15.96 -11.35
N ILE A 221 -11.23 -15.62 -11.58
CA ILE A 221 -10.41 -16.12 -12.68
C ILE A 221 -9.08 -16.62 -12.09
N GLY A 222 -8.64 -17.80 -12.52
CA GLY A 222 -7.33 -18.36 -12.21
C GLY A 222 -6.51 -18.60 -13.48
N VAL A 223 -5.19 -18.71 -13.32
CA VAL A 223 -4.28 -19.16 -14.38
C VAL A 223 -3.43 -20.30 -13.81
N ASP A 224 -3.48 -21.46 -14.44
CA ASP A 224 -2.74 -22.64 -13.98
C ASP A 224 -1.26 -22.64 -14.38
N GLU A 225 -0.48 -23.64 -13.94
CA GLU A 225 0.96 -23.71 -14.24
C GLU A 225 1.31 -23.94 -15.72
N SER A 226 0.31 -24.29 -16.54
CA SER A 226 0.43 -24.38 -17.99
C SER A 226 0.17 -23.04 -18.68
N GLY A 227 -0.31 -22.04 -17.93
CA GLY A 227 -0.68 -20.72 -18.43
C GLY A 227 -2.09 -20.67 -19.01
N GLN A 228 -2.92 -21.69 -18.74
CA GLN A 228 -4.30 -21.71 -19.17
C GLN A 228 -5.18 -20.99 -18.15
N VAL A 229 -6.02 -20.10 -18.65
CA VAL A 229 -7.02 -19.38 -17.87
C VAL A 229 -8.18 -20.32 -17.55
N GLN A 230 -8.64 -20.31 -16.31
CA GLN A 230 -9.89 -20.95 -15.89
C GLN A 230 -10.79 -19.94 -15.19
N ILE A 231 -12.08 -20.00 -15.45
CA ILE A 231 -13.06 -19.13 -14.79
C ILE A 231 -13.88 -19.89 -13.74
N ASN A 232 -14.32 -19.18 -12.71
CA ASN A 232 -15.31 -19.69 -11.76
C ASN A 232 -16.68 -19.85 -12.46
N SER A 233 -17.46 -20.85 -12.06
CA SER A 233 -18.77 -21.18 -12.65
C SER A 233 -19.78 -20.02 -12.57
N THR A 234 -19.65 -19.15 -11.57
CA THR A 234 -20.43 -17.91 -11.42
C THR A 234 -20.30 -16.96 -12.62
N LEU A 235 -19.15 -16.98 -13.32
CA LEU A 235 -18.91 -16.20 -14.53
C LEU A 235 -19.34 -16.91 -15.82
N GLY A 236 -19.74 -18.19 -15.76
CA GLY A 236 -19.95 -19.04 -16.93
C GLY A 236 -21.05 -18.60 -17.89
N GLN A 237 -22.02 -17.78 -17.43
CA GLN A 237 -23.09 -17.21 -18.29
C GLN A 237 -22.84 -15.74 -18.67
N SER A 238 -21.67 -15.20 -18.32
CA SER A 238 -21.28 -13.83 -18.64
C SER A 238 -20.37 -13.78 -19.87
N ASP A 239 -20.08 -12.56 -20.33
CA ASP A 239 -19.12 -12.33 -21.42
C ASP A 239 -17.70 -12.81 -21.09
N TYR A 240 -17.37 -12.97 -19.80
CA TYR A 240 -16.07 -13.48 -19.37
C TYR A 240 -15.85 -14.97 -19.70
N ARG A 241 -16.91 -15.71 -20.07
CA ARG A 241 -16.79 -17.08 -20.62
C ARG A 241 -15.85 -17.16 -21.80
N ALA A 242 -15.73 -16.09 -22.59
CA ALA A 242 -14.83 -16.05 -23.74
C ALA A 242 -13.34 -16.16 -23.36
N PHE A 243 -12.99 -15.94 -22.09
CA PHE A 243 -11.60 -16.04 -21.61
C PHE A 243 -11.25 -17.40 -21.02
N ASP A 244 -12.23 -18.28 -20.83
CA ASP A 244 -11.98 -19.64 -20.35
C ASP A 244 -11.15 -20.44 -21.36
N GLY A 245 -10.08 -21.07 -20.90
CA GLY A 245 -9.15 -21.84 -21.73
C GLY A 245 -8.12 -21.01 -22.51
N VAL A 246 -8.13 -19.68 -22.42
CA VAL A 246 -7.12 -18.83 -23.07
C VAL A 246 -5.72 -19.10 -22.50
N THR A 247 -4.71 -19.15 -23.36
CA THR A 247 -3.29 -19.29 -22.95
C THR A 247 -2.62 -17.92 -22.88
N ILE A 248 -2.03 -17.58 -21.72
CA ILE A 248 -1.49 -16.23 -21.47
C ILE A 248 -0.12 -15.95 -22.13
N THR A 249 0.62 -17.00 -22.51
CA THR A 249 1.90 -16.91 -23.22
C THR A 249 2.31 -18.29 -23.75
N ASP A 250 3.02 -18.33 -24.86
CA ASP A 250 3.57 -19.58 -25.42
C ASP A 250 4.76 -20.13 -24.60
N THR A 251 5.39 -19.27 -23.79
CA THR A 251 6.56 -19.64 -22.99
C THR A 251 6.46 -19.15 -21.56
N LEU A 252 6.49 -20.08 -20.61
CA LEU A 252 6.47 -19.80 -19.17
C LEU A 252 7.82 -20.12 -18.52
N PRO A 253 8.53 -19.13 -17.95
CA PRO A 253 9.72 -19.37 -17.15
C PRO A 253 9.42 -20.30 -15.96
N PRO A 254 10.37 -21.15 -15.51
CA PRO A 254 10.14 -22.08 -14.40
C PRO A 254 9.61 -21.39 -13.14
N LYS A 255 10.14 -20.21 -12.81
CA LYS A 255 9.70 -19.45 -11.63
C LYS A 255 8.26 -18.97 -11.75
N MET A 256 7.84 -18.58 -12.96
CA MET A 256 6.45 -18.18 -13.22
C MET A 256 5.50 -19.37 -13.07
N LYS A 257 5.87 -20.56 -13.53
CA LYS A 257 5.07 -21.78 -13.33
C LYS A 257 4.86 -22.09 -11.85
N GLU A 258 5.91 -21.96 -11.04
CA GLU A 258 5.82 -22.14 -9.58
C GLU A 258 4.86 -21.13 -8.94
N ASN A 259 4.99 -19.85 -9.31
CA ASN A 259 4.12 -18.79 -8.82
C ASN A 259 2.65 -19.03 -9.20
N LEU A 260 2.40 -19.38 -10.46
CA LEU A 260 1.06 -19.69 -10.99
C LEU A 260 0.46 -20.89 -10.26
N LYS A 261 1.22 -21.97 -10.10
CA LYS A 261 0.76 -23.15 -9.36
C LYS A 261 0.31 -22.81 -7.95
N SER A 262 1.11 -22.02 -7.23
CA SER A 262 0.78 -21.58 -5.87
C SER A 262 -0.52 -20.79 -5.86
N ARG A 263 -0.63 -19.75 -6.69
CA ARG A 263 -1.82 -18.88 -6.75
C ARG A 263 -3.06 -19.63 -7.22
N PHE A 264 -2.90 -20.58 -8.14
CA PHE A 264 -4.00 -21.37 -8.69
C PHE A 264 -4.61 -22.32 -7.65
N THR A 265 -3.83 -22.73 -6.64
CA THR A 265 -4.34 -23.53 -5.52
C THR A 265 -5.37 -22.73 -4.71
N ASP A 266 -5.12 -21.43 -4.47
CA ASP A 266 -6.09 -20.55 -3.80
C ASP A 266 -7.39 -20.42 -4.59
N PHE A 267 -7.28 -20.29 -5.92
CA PHE A 267 -8.43 -20.25 -6.82
C PHE A 267 -9.28 -21.53 -6.74
N GLN A 268 -8.64 -22.71 -6.70
CA GLN A 268 -9.35 -23.98 -6.58
C GLN A 268 -10.10 -24.09 -5.25
N LEU A 269 -9.49 -23.66 -4.14
CA LEU A 269 -10.15 -23.66 -2.83
C LEU A 269 -11.41 -22.79 -2.81
N ILE A 270 -11.37 -21.60 -3.42
CA ILE A 270 -12.55 -20.72 -3.53
C ILE A 270 -13.63 -21.38 -4.39
N ARG A 271 -13.25 -22.04 -5.50
CA ARG A 271 -14.18 -22.71 -6.41
C ARG A 271 -14.89 -23.92 -5.79
N GLU A 272 -14.30 -24.57 -4.78
CA GLU A 272 -14.90 -25.71 -4.07
C GLU A 272 -15.87 -25.29 -2.95
N MET A 273 -15.88 -24.01 -2.57
CA MET A 273 -16.76 -23.46 -1.53
C MET A 273 -18.11 -22.97 -2.05
N ASP A 274 -18.25 -22.82 -3.38
CA ASP A 274 -19.47 -22.42 -4.09
C ASP A 274 -20.22 -23.64 -4.70
#